data_AF-A0A534UIZ5-F1
#
_entry.id   AF-A0A534UIZ5-F1
#
_cell.length_a   1.000
_cell.length_b   1.000
_cell.length_c   1.000
_cell.angle_alpha   90.00
_cell.angle_beta   90.00
_cell.angle_gamma   90.00
#
_symmetry.space_group_name_H-M   'P 1'
#
loop_
_entity.id
_entity.type
_entity.pdbx_description
1 polymer ?
#
loop_
_entity_poly.entity_id
_entity_poly.type
_entity_poly.pdbx_seq_one_letter_code
_entity_poly.pdbx_strand_id
1 'polypeptide(L)'
;MKLNRTRSVVLGGMLAGSLIAVVPVHADDDSWWRGWWNRGEIRQDRQEVESDKRELRQDRKELLNDRRELRRDLRQGAGPDEIARDLRELRDDRGELRKDRQELKQDRRELQRDRR
;
A
#
# COMPACT_ATOMS: atom_id res chain seq x y z
N MET A 1 -9.19 7.92 58.30
CA MET A 1 -8.44 8.63 57.24
C MET A 1 -8.02 7.58 56.23
N LYS A 2 -8.79 7.31 55.17
CA LYS A 2 -8.83 7.99 53.85
C LYS A 2 -7.46 8.17 53.18
N LEU A 3 -7.47 7.77 51.90
CA LEU A 3 -6.55 8.03 50.79
C LEU A 3 -5.33 7.11 50.67
N ASN A 4 -4.91 6.62 49.50
CA ASN A 4 -5.52 6.26 48.22
C ASN A 4 -4.34 5.69 47.42
N ARG A 5 -4.54 4.55 46.74
CA ARG A 5 -3.52 3.93 45.86
C ARG A 5 -3.52 4.68 44.51
N THR A 6 -2.48 5.45 44.22
CA THR A 6 -2.25 6.05 42.89
C THR A 6 -0.97 5.51 42.27
N ARG A 7 -1.11 5.07 41.01
CA ARG A 7 -0.06 4.57 40.13
C ARG A 7 0.78 5.75 39.65
N SER A 8 2.09 5.65 39.75
CA SER A 8 3.02 6.56 39.06
C SER A 8 3.49 5.88 37.77
N VAL A 9 2.89 6.30 36.66
CA VAL A 9 3.45 6.18 35.31
C VAL A 9 4.37 7.39 35.10
N VAL A 10 5.34 7.25 34.19
CA VAL A 10 6.27 8.26 33.65
C VAL A 10 7.68 8.17 34.23
N LEU A 11 8.61 7.67 33.41
CA LEU A 11 10.04 8.02 33.32
C LEU A 11 10.65 7.05 32.28
N GLY A 12 11.26 7.47 31.19
CA GLY A 12 11.61 8.80 30.73
C GLY A 12 11.93 8.76 29.24
N GLY A 13 11.74 9.92 28.61
CA GLY A 13 12.15 10.17 27.24
C GLY A 13 13.67 10.19 27.07
N MET A 14 14.06 9.99 25.81
CA MET A 14 15.35 10.24 25.18
C MET A 14 16.33 11.15 25.94
N LEU A 15 17.59 10.72 26.02
CA LEU A 15 18.73 11.62 25.97
C LEU A 15 19.74 11.11 24.95
N ALA A 16 19.78 11.80 23.82
CA ALA A 16 20.93 11.82 22.93
C ALA A 16 22.09 12.52 23.67
N GLY A 17 23.24 11.86 23.75
CA GLY A 17 24.45 12.40 24.37
C GLY A 17 25.68 11.87 23.65
N SER A 18 26.25 12.69 22.77
CA SER A 18 27.54 12.47 22.12
C SER A 18 28.66 12.45 23.16
N LEU A 19 29.40 11.34 23.22
CA LEU A 19 30.72 11.29 23.84
C LEU A 19 31.68 10.58 22.88
N ILE A 20 32.62 11.36 22.34
CA ILE A 20 33.73 10.90 21.53
C ILE A 20 34.66 10.08 22.44
N ALA A 21 34.64 8.76 22.27
CA ALA A 21 35.66 7.87 22.79
C ALA A 21 36.47 7.35 21.59
N VAL A 22 37.80 7.47 21.65
CA VAL A 22 38.70 6.82 20.69
C VAL A 22 38.64 5.32 20.97
N VAL A 23 37.90 4.59 20.13
CA VAL A 23 37.79 3.12 20.17
C VAL A 23 38.67 2.55 19.06
N PRO A 24 39.51 1.53 19.32
CA PRO A 24 40.23 0.86 18.25
C PRO A 24 39.22 0.28 17.26
N VAL A 25 39.35 0.66 15.98
CA VAL A 25 38.53 0.17 14.86
C VAL A 25 38.64 -1.36 14.79
N HIS A 26 37.73 -2.04 15.46
CA HIS A 26 37.30 -3.38 15.12
C HIS A 26 35.88 -3.19 14.60
N ALA A 27 35.70 -3.44 13.31
CA ALA A 27 34.44 -3.30 12.61
C ALA A 27 33.43 -4.28 13.23
N ASP A 28 32.58 -3.78 14.12
CA ASP A 28 31.41 -4.51 14.58
C ASP A 28 30.46 -4.67 13.39
N ASP A 29 30.29 -5.92 13.00
CA ASP A 29 29.57 -6.39 11.83
C ASP A 29 28.05 -6.19 12.06
N ASP A 30 27.54 -5.03 11.64
CA ASP A 30 26.10 -4.65 11.58
C ASP A 30 25.31 -5.51 10.55
N SER A 31 25.58 -6.80 10.42
CA SER A 31 24.95 -7.68 9.42
C SER A 31 23.66 -8.34 9.91
N TRP A 32 23.54 -8.58 11.22
CA TRP A 32 22.42 -9.34 11.78
C TRP A 32 21.09 -8.57 11.74
N TRP A 33 21.09 -7.28 12.07
CA TRP A 33 19.89 -6.44 12.01
C TRP A 33 19.42 -6.25 10.56
N ARG A 34 20.35 -5.92 9.63
CA ARG A 34 20.02 -5.71 8.20
C ARG A 34 19.38 -6.92 7.54
N GLY A 35 19.77 -8.14 7.92
CA GLY A 35 19.16 -9.37 7.37
C GLY A 35 17.74 -9.65 7.86
N TRP A 36 17.37 -9.19 9.06
CA TRP A 36 16.02 -9.35 9.61
C TRP A 36 15.03 -8.33 9.02
N TRP A 37 15.44 -7.06 8.89
CA TRP A 37 14.64 -5.99 8.26
C TRP A 37 14.33 -6.30 6.78
N ASN A 38 15.34 -6.65 5.99
CA ASN A 38 15.20 -6.88 4.55
C ASN A 38 14.30 -8.09 4.22
N ARG A 39 14.30 -9.13 5.08
CA ARG A 39 13.39 -10.29 4.91
C ARG A 39 11.95 -9.99 5.31
N GLY A 40 11.74 -9.05 6.23
CA GLY A 40 10.43 -8.53 6.61
C GLY A 40 9.82 -7.70 5.49
N GLU A 41 10.58 -6.77 4.92
CA GLU A 41 10.19 -5.89 3.81
C GLU A 41 9.76 -6.70 2.58
N ILE A 42 10.58 -7.65 2.11
CA ILE A 42 10.22 -8.51 0.96
C ILE A 42 8.92 -9.32 1.19
N ARG A 43 8.62 -9.69 2.44
CA ARG A 43 7.36 -10.39 2.76
C ARG A 43 6.17 -9.44 2.70
N GLN A 44 6.34 -8.21 3.20
CA GLN A 44 5.32 -7.18 3.18
C GLN A 44 5.01 -6.76 1.73
N ASP A 45 6.03 -6.44 0.93
CA ASP A 45 5.88 -6.05 -0.47
C ASP A 45 5.16 -7.14 -1.29
N ARG A 46 5.44 -8.42 -1.00
CA ARG A 46 4.70 -9.54 -1.62
C ARG A 46 3.23 -9.55 -1.25
N GLN A 47 2.91 -9.23 -0.01
CA GLN A 47 1.53 -9.17 0.46
C GLN A 47 0.79 -8.00 -0.19
N GLU A 48 1.44 -6.84 -0.31
CA GLU A 48 0.92 -5.65 -1.01
C GLU A 48 0.62 -5.98 -2.47
N VAL A 49 1.58 -6.54 -3.21
CA VAL A 49 1.38 -6.98 -4.60
C VAL A 49 0.26 -8.00 -4.78
N GLU A 50 -0.01 -8.86 -3.79
CA GLU A 50 -1.16 -9.76 -3.82
C GLU A 50 -2.49 -9.05 -3.50
N SER A 51 -2.48 -8.00 -2.68
CA SER A 51 -3.64 -7.13 -2.44
C SER A 51 -4.02 -6.38 -3.70
N ASP A 52 -3.07 -5.69 -4.33
CA ASP A 52 -3.30 -4.90 -5.54
C ASP A 52 -3.83 -5.77 -6.69
N LYS A 53 -3.37 -7.03 -6.76
CA LYS A 53 -3.92 -8.00 -7.72
C LYS A 53 -5.39 -8.34 -7.46
N ARG A 54 -5.82 -8.36 -6.21
CA ARG A 54 -7.21 -8.61 -5.84
C ARG A 54 -8.07 -7.39 -6.14
N GLU A 55 -7.59 -6.20 -5.80
CA GLU A 55 -8.23 -4.92 -6.09
C GLU A 55 -8.44 -4.76 -7.61
N LEU A 56 -7.38 -4.89 -8.42
CA LEU A 56 -7.49 -4.89 -9.89
C LEU A 56 -8.50 -5.90 -10.47
N ARG A 57 -8.72 -7.03 -9.79
CA ARG A 57 -9.74 -8.02 -10.21
C ARG A 57 -11.15 -7.55 -9.87
N GLN A 58 -11.32 -6.86 -8.75
CA GLN A 58 -12.58 -6.26 -8.33
C GLN A 58 -12.95 -5.09 -9.25
N ASP A 59 -12.02 -4.16 -9.48
CA ASP A 59 -12.26 -3.00 -10.38
C ASP A 59 -12.61 -3.47 -11.79
N ARG A 60 -11.94 -4.51 -12.28
CA ARG A 60 -12.27 -5.11 -13.59
C ARG A 60 -13.68 -5.71 -13.61
N LYS A 61 -14.17 -6.24 -12.49
CA LYS A 61 -15.52 -6.79 -12.37
C LYS A 61 -16.55 -5.65 -12.33
N GLU A 62 -16.25 -4.57 -11.64
CA GLU A 62 -17.07 -3.36 -11.55
C GLU A 62 -17.23 -2.73 -12.94
N LEU A 63 -16.12 -2.48 -13.65
CA LEU A 63 -16.15 -1.99 -15.04
C LEU A 63 -16.99 -2.88 -15.97
N LEU A 64 -17.02 -4.20 -15.73
CA LEU A 64 -17.87 -5.11 -16.51
C LEU A 64 -19.35 -4.98 -16.16
N ASN A 65 -19.69 -4.67 -14.91
CA ASN A 65 -21.05 -4.41 -14.48
C ASN A 65 -21.54 -3.07 -15.02
N ASP A 66 -20.74 -2.01 -14.94
CA ASP A 66 -21.11 -0.67 -15.42
C ASP A 66 -21.36 -0.69 -16.93
N ARG A 67 -20.56 -1.47 -17.67
CA ARG A 67 -20.82 -1.70 -19.11
C ARG A 67 -22.11 -2.47 -19.39
N ARG A 68 -22.58 -3.31 -18.45
CA ARG A 68 -23.88 -4.00 -18.59
C ARG A 68 -25.03 -3.05 -18.24
N GLU A 69 -24.84 -2.20 -17.24
CA GLU A 69 -25.79 -1.16 -16.85
C GLU A 69 -26.00 -0.18 -17.99
N LEU A 70 -24.94 0.44 -18.52
CA LEU A 70 -25.04 1.29 -19.69
C LEU A 70 -25.76 0.63 -20.88
N ARG A 71 -25.51 -0.67 -21.12
CA ARG A 71 -26.22 -1.43 -22.17
C ARG A 71 -27.70 -1.60 -21.88
N ARG A 72 -28.08 -1.74 -20.61
CA ARG A 72 -29.46 -1.82 -20.17
C ARG A 72 -30.12 -0.45 -20.31
N ASP A 73 -29.45 0.63 -19.95
CA ASP A 73 -29.99 1.99 -19.99
C ASP A 73 -30.22 2.44 -21.43
N LEU A 74 -29.28 2.12 -22.33
CA LEU A 74 -29.45 2.26 -23.78
C LEU A 74 -30.67 1.49 -24.32
N ARG A 75 -30.99 0.32 -23.76
CA ARG A 75 -32.17 -0.47 -24.17
C ARG A 75 -33.47 0.07 -23.60
N GLN A 76 -33.42 0.69 -22.42
CA GLN A 76 -34.57 1.30 -21.76
C GLN A 76 -34.87 2.70 -22.29
N GLY A 77 -33.99 3.26 -23.13
CA GLY A 77 -34.16 4.59 -23.71
C GLY A 77 -33.79 5.69 -22.74
N ALA A 78 -32.78 5.47 -21.90
CA ALA A 78 -32.21 6.48 -21.03
C ALA A 78 -31.81 7.75 -21.81
N GLY A 79 -31.83 8.88 -21.10
CA GLY A 79 -31.54 10.17 -21.70
C GLY A 79 -30.09 10.29 -22.19
N PRO A 80 -29.81 11.13 -23.19
CA PRO A 80 -28.45 11.33 -23.70
C PRO A 80 -27.47 11.84 -22.62
N ASP A 81 -27.97 12.63 -21.65
CA ASP A 81 -27.14 13.16 -20.57
C ASP A 81 -26.71 12.10 -19.56
N GLU A 82 -27.58 11.12 -19.29
CA GLU A 82 -27.30 9.96 -18.43
C GLU A 82 -26.26 9.06 -19.09
N ILE A 83 -26.51 8.67 -20.34
CA ILE A 83 -25.55 7.90 -21.15
C ILE A 83 -24.19 8.59 -21.25
N ALA A 84 -24.16 9.92 -21.41
CA ALA A 84 -22.92 10.69 -21.48
C ALA A 84 -22.15 10.69 -20.14
N ARG A 85 -22.86 10.64 -19.02
CA ARG A 85 -22.26 10.52 -17.69
C ARG A 85 -21.65 9.12 -17.50
N ASP A 86 -22.42 8.06 -17.76
CA ASP A 86 -21.94 6.68 -17.62
C ASP A 86 -20.73 6.40 -18.52
N LEU A 87 -20.74 6.93 -19.75
CA LEU A 87 -19.60 6.82 -20.66
C LEU A 87 -18.35 7.54 -20.15
N ARG A 88 -18.52 8.64 -19.41
CA ARG A 88 -17.41 9.37 -18.80
C ARG A 88 -16.85 8.58 -17.62
N GLU A 89 -17.71 8.08 -16.74
CA GLU A 89 -17.33 7.25 -15.59
C GLU A 89 -16.55 6.02 -16.07
N LEU A 90 -17.11 5.25 -17.02
CA LEU A 90 -16.43 4.10 -17.64
C LEU A 90 -15.07 4.43 -18.26
N ARG A 91 -14.89 5.64 -18.79
CA ARG A 91 -13.63 6.07 -19.37
C ARG A 91 -12.61 6.37 -18.28
N ASP A 92 -13.05 7.01 -17.21
CA ASP A 92 -12.22 7.41 -16.09
C ASP A 92 -11.78 6.15 -15.30
N ASP A 93 -12.69 5.22 -15.01
CA ASP A 93 -12.40 3.90 -14.39
C ASP A 93 -11.38 3.09 -15.21
N ARG A 94 -11.54 3.11 -16.54
CA ARG A 94 -10.58 2.45 -17.44
C ARG A 94 -9.21 3.12 -17.41
N GLY A 95 -9.17 4.42 -17.14
CA GLY A 95 -7.94 5.19 -16.94
C GLY A 95 -7.23 4.78 -15.64
N GLU A 96 -7.97 4.65 -14.56
CA GLU A 96 -7.47 4.22 -13.24
C GLU A 96 -6.93 2.79 -13.29
N LEU A 97 -7.72 1.83 -13.78
CA LEU A 97 -7.30 0.44 -14.01
C LEU A 97 -5.99 0.31 -14.81
N ARG A 98 -5.73 1.26 -15.72
CA ARG A 98 -4.49 1.27 -16.50
C ARG A 98 -3.30 1.72 -15.65
N LYS A 99 -3.47 2.71 -14.78
CA LYS A 99 -2.45 3.22 -13.86
C LYS A 99 -2.11 2.16 -12.82
N ASP A 100 -3.10 1.58 -12.16
CA ASP A 100 -2.91 0.56 -11.11
C ASP A 100 -2.17 -0.66 -11.68
N ARG A 101 -2.51 -1.05 -12.91
CA ARG A 101 -1.80 -2.12 -13.61
C ARG A 101 -0.34 -1.78 -13.91
N GLN A 102 -0.04 -0.51 -14.18
CA GLN A 102 1.32 -0.04 -14.43
C GLN A 102 2.13 0.04 -13.13
N GLU A 103 1.50 0.46 -12.03
CA GLU A 103 2.07 0.49 -10.68
C GLU A 103 2.41 -0.93 -10.22
N LEU A 104 1.45 -1.85 -10.25
CA LEU A 104 1.69 -3.28 -9.94
C LEU A 104 2.83 -3.90 -10.76
N LYS A 105 3.04 -3.44 -12.00
CA LYS A 105 4.14 -3.90 -12.84
C LYS A 105 5.49 -3.37 -12.36
N GLN A 106 5.54 -2.15 -11.85
CA GLN A 106 6.73 -1.53 -11.24
C GLN A 106 7.06 -2.22 -9.91
N ASP A 107 6.10 -2.40 -9.02
CA ASP A 107 6.32 -3.03 -7.70
C ASP A 107 6.85 -4.46 -7.87
N ARG A 108 6.30 -5.22 -8.83
CA ARG A 108 6.81 -6.54 -9.18
C ARG A 108 8.24 -6.55 -9.72
N ARG A 109 8.70 -5.47 -10.35
CA ARG A 109 10.08 -5.33 -10.85
C ARG A 109 11.02 -4.96 -9.72
N GLU A 110 10.58 -4.11 -8.79
CA GLU A 110 11.32 -3.71 -7.59
C GLU A 110 11.54 -4.92 -6.68
N LEU A 111 10.48 -5.66 -6.36
CA LEU A 111 10.53 -6.96 -5.67
C LEU A 111 11.49 -7.98 -6.31
N GLN A 112 11.63 -7.95 -7.63
CA GLN A 112 12.57 -8.84 -8.33
C GLN A 112 14.01 -8.39 -8.23
N ARG A 113 14.25 -7.08 -8.08
CA ARG A 113 15.59 -6.50 -7.87
C ARG A 113 16.04 -6.73 -6.43
N ASP A 114 15.16 -6.53 -5.44
CA ASP A 114 15.50 -6.69 -4.02
C ASP A 114 15.82 -8.15 -3.65
N ARG A 115 15.35 -9.09 -4.47
CA ARG A 115 15.64 -10.52 -4.32
C ARG A 115 17.00 -10.94 -4.93
N ARG A 116 17.64 -10.12 -5.77
CA ARG A 116 18.91 -10.44 -6.45
C ARG A 116 20.11 -10.03 -5.62
#